data_AF-A0A2R6GAV8-F1
#
_entry.id   AF-A0A2R6GAV8-F1
#
_cell.length_a   1.000
_cell.length_b   1.000
_cell.length_c   1.000
_cell.angle_alpha   90.00
_cell.angle_beta   90.00
_cell.angle_gamma   90.00
#
_symmetry.space_group_name_H-M   'P 1'
#
loop_
_entity.id
_entity.type
_entity.pdbx_description
1 polymer ?
#
loop_
_entity_poly.entity_id
_entity_poly.type
_entity_poly.pdbx_seq_one_letter_code
_entity_poly.pdbx_strand_id
1 'polypeptide(L)'
;MAKRRSSKTGSAGRFGARYGRVNRRRVAEIEADMEDATVDGDSVTRTETGIWVNEETGEKFAGGAYRPRTPGGRAVQRSIRIAIDEDSDADAEDQ
;
A
#
# COMPACT_ATOMS: atom_id res chain seq x y z
N MET A 1 10.29 -4.29 28.91
CA MET A 1 10.27 -3.61 27.60
C MET A 1 9.45 -2.33 27.72
N ALA A 2 10.08 -1.15 27.66
CA ALA A 2 9.34 0.11 27.73
C ALA A 2 8.46 0.24 26.47
N LYS A 3 7.13 0.29 26.64
CA LYS A 3 6.20 0.59 25.57
C LYS A 3 6.59 1.95 24.99
N ARG A 4 7.12 1.98 23.76
CA ARG A 4 7.47 3.23 23.08
C ARG A 4 6.19 4.06 23.05
N ARG A 5 6.10 5.09 23.89
CA ARG A 5 5.06 6.11 23.77
C ARG A 5 5.23 6.67 22.36
N SER A 6 4.24 6.52 21.49
CA SER A 6 4.29 7.17 20.19
C SER A 6 4.46 8.66 20.50
N SER A 7 5.61 9.21 20.11
CA SER A 7 5.80 10.64 20.24
C SER A 7 4.71 11.30 19.40
N LYS A 8 4.25 12.48 19.79
CA LYS A 8 3.26 13.25 19.00
C LYS A 8 3.71 13.49 17.55
N THR A 9 5.00 13.28 17.27
CA THR A 9 5.64 13.44 15.97
C THR A 9 5.75 12.11 15.18
N GLY A 10 5.42 10.96 15.77
CA GLY A 10 5.53 9.65 15.11
C GLY A 10 6.94 9.32 14.64
N SER A 11 7.05 8.66 13.48
CA SER A 11 8.32 8.34 12.81
C SER A 11 9.13 9.59 12.44
N ALA A 12 8.47 10.72 12.18
CA ALA A 12 9.12 11.98 11.83
C ALA A 12 9.93 12.62 12.97
N GLY A 13 9.91 12.04 14.18
CA GLY A 13 10.83 12.41 15.27
C GLY A 13 12.30 12.32 14.85
N ARG A 14 12.65 11.42 13.92
CA ARG A 14 14.02 11.27 13.36
C ARG A 14 14.58 12.53 12.71
N PHE A 15 13.72 13.48 12.33
CA PHE A 15 14.11 14.73 11.70
C PHE A 15 14.51 15.85 12.67
N GLY A 16 14.36 15.63 13.99
CA GLY A 16 14.63 16.66 15.00
C GLY A 16 13.75 17.90 14.79
N ALA A 17 14.30 19.09 15.04
CA ALA A 17 13.57 20.35 14.92
C ALA A 17 13.42 20.90 13.48
N ARG A 18 13.97 20.21 12.48
CA ARG A 18 14.09 20.71 11.09
C ARG A 18 12.84 20.43 10.24
N TYR A 19 12.82 21.01 9.04
CA TYR A 19 11.84 20.77 7.95
C TYR A 19 10.38 21.21 8.19
N GLY A 20 10.08 21.86 9.32
CA GLY A 20 8.76 22.44 9.59
C GLY A 20 7.66 21.41 9.86
N ARG A 21 6.44 21.87 10.16
CA ARG A 21 5.33 21.00 10.60
C ARG A 21 4.73 20.18 9.45
N VAL A 22 4.48 20.80 8.30
CA VAL A 22 3.74 20.17 7.19
C VAL A 22 4.51 19.00 6.59
N ASN A 23 5.80 19.19 6.29
CA ASN A 23 6.61 18.14 5.69
C ASN A 23 6.76 16.95 6.63
N ARG A 24 7.07 17.20 7.92
CA ARG A 24 7.18 16.15 8.93
C ARG A 24 5.86 15.41 9.13
N ARG A 25 4.73 16.11 9.13
CA ARG A 25 3.41 15.47 9.23
C ARG A 25 3.15 14.55 8.05
N ARG A 26 3.35 15.02 6.81
CA ARG A 26 3.13 14.20 5.60
C ARG A 26 4.00 12.96 5.59
N VAL A 27 5.28 13.06 5.96
CA VAL A 27 6.16 11.90 6.03
C VAL A 27 5.68 10.91 7.09
N ALA A 28 5.32 11.39 8.29
CA ALA A 28 4.81 10.52 9.34
C ALA A 28 3.51 9.80 8.94
N GLU A 29 2.59 10.49 8.26
CA GLU A 29 1.35 9.89 7.75
C GLU A 29 1.65 8.82 6.68
N ILE A 30 2.53 9.12 5.73
CA ILE A 30 2.91 8.16 4.67
C ILE A 30 3.61 6.93 5.26
N GLU A 31 4.50 7.12 6.22
CA GLU A 31 5.23 6.01 6.87
C GLU A 31 4.31 5.16 7.75
N ALA A 32 3.37 5.77 8.46
CA ALA A 32 2.36 5.02 9.22
C ALA A 32 1.48 4.16 8.30
N ASP A 33 0.94 4.74 7.21
CA ASP A 33 0.15 4.00 6.21
C ASP A 33 0.95 2.85 5.57
N MET A 34 2.26 3.04 5.39
CA MET A 34 3.14 2.09 4.72
C MET A 34 3.56 0.94 5.64
N GLU A 35 3.85 1.20 6.92
CA GLU A 35 4.29 0.16 7.85
C GLU A 35 3.12 -0.69 8.38
N ASP A 36 1.91 -0.15 8.44
CA ASP A 36 0.69 -0.89 8.82
C ASP A 36 -0.08 -1.42 7.59
N ALA A 37 0.58 -1.55 6.43
CA ALA A 37 -0.07 -1.89 5.18
C ALA A 37 -0.50 -3.37 5.13
N THR A 38 -1.74 -3.61 4.69
CA THR A 38 -2.28 -4.95 4.46
C THR A 38 -2.87 -5.11 3.07
N VAL A 39 -2.81 -6.33 2.54
CA VAL A 39 -3.44 -6.72 1.27
C VAL A 39 -4.18 -8.02 1.50
N ASP A 40 -5.49 -8.02 1.22
CA ASP A 40 -6.38 -9.19 1.33
C ASP A 40 -6.38 -9.88 2.70
N GLY A 41 -6.01 -9.14 3.76
CA GLY A 41 -5.95 -9.64 5.14
C GLY A 41 -4.53 -9.86 5.65
N ASP A 42 -3.56 -9.93 4.76
CA ASP A 42 -2.17 -10.23 5.10
C ASP A 42 -1.35 -8.96 5.25
N SER A 43 -0.42 -8.98 6.19
CA SER A 43 0.60 -7.93 6.33
C SER A 43 1.53 -7.93 5.12
N VAL A 44 1.79 -6.75 4.58
CA VAL A 44 2.73 -6.57 3.47
C VAL A 44 3.79 -5.54 3.82
N THR A 45 5.04 -5.86 3.53
CA THR A 45 6.17 -4.96 3.76
C THR A 45 6.78 -4.50 2.45
N ARG A 46 7.10 -3.21 2.36
CA ARG A 46 7.77 -2.60 1.22
C ARG A 46 9.27 -2.94 1.26
N THR A 47 9.78 -3.57 0.20
CA THR A 47 11.23 -3.85 0.08
C THR A 47 11.94 -2.79 -0.76
N GLU A 48 11.32 -2.34 -1.85
CA GLU A 48 11.88 -1.31 -2.74
C GLU A 48 10.80 -0.32 -3.17
N THR A 49 11.18 0.66 -3.99
CA THR A 49 10.20 1.63 -4.52
C THR A 49 9.22 0.94 -5.46
N GLY A 50 7.98 0.77 -5.00
CA GLY A 50 6.93 0.13 -5.77
C GLY A 50 6.91 -1.40 -5.65
N ILE A 51 7.79 -2.00 -4.86
CA ILE A 51 7.85 -3.46 -4.67
C ILE A 51 7.47 -3.81 -3.24
N TRP A 52 6.49 -4.72 -3.12
CA TRP A 52 5.89 -5.16 -1.86
C TRP A 52 6.01 -6.67 -1.73
N VAL A 53 6.10 -7.14 -0.49
CA VAL A 53 6.23 -8.56 -0.16
C VAL A 53 5.21 -8.93 0.90
N ASN A 54 4.45 -9.99 0.67
CA ASN A 54 3.58 -10.57 1.67
C ASN A 54 4.42 -11.25 2.77
N GLU A 55 4.18 -10.91 4.03
CA GLU A 55 4.97 -11.43 5.14
C GLU A 55 4.68 -12.90 5.48
N GLU A 56 3.48 -13.39 5.13
CA GLU A 56 3.07 -14.77 5.34
C GLU A 56 3.62 -15.68 4.23
N THR A 57 3.42 -15.29 2.97
CA THR A 57 3.75 -16.16 1.82
C THR A 57 5.12 -15.88 1.20
N GLY A 58 5.68 -14.68 1.43
CA GLY A 58 6.90 -14.22 0.76
C GLY A 58 6.71 -13.79 -0.69
N GLU A 59 5.47 -13.79 -1.21
CA GLU A 59 5.18 -13.39 -2.59
C GLU A 59 5.51 -11.90 -2.81
N LYS A 60 6.24 -11.61 -3.89
CA LYS A 60 6.59 -10.24 -4.29
C LYS A 60 5.66 -9.74 -5.37
N PHE A 61 5.15 -8.52 -5.21
CA PHE A 61 4.26 -7.90 -6.19
C PHE A 61 4.55 -6.42 -6.39
N ALA A 62 4.10 -5.90 -7.54
CA ALA A 62 4.19 -4.49 -7.87
C ALA A 62 3.01 -3.70 -7.27
N GLY A 63 3.31 -2.54 -6.71
CA GLY A 63 2.35 -1.62 -6.11
C GLY A 63 2.74 -0.17 -6.30
N GLY A 64 2.14 0.71 -5.50
CA GLY A 64 2.54 2.12 -5.45
C GLY A 64 3.84 2.32 -4.68
N ALA A 65 4.45 3.51 -4.84
CA ALA A 65 5.69 3.87 -4.18
C ALA A 65 5.62 3.78 -2.65
N TYR A 66 4.48 4.13 -2.04
CA TYR A 66 4.27 4.10 -0.58
C TYR A 66 2.95 3.44 -0.16
N ARG A 67 2.21 2.85 -1.11
CA ARG A 67 0.97 2.12 -0.83
C ARG A 67 0.92 0.88 -1.72
N PRO A 68 0.61 -0.33 -1.21
CA PRO A 68 0.58 -1.53 -2.02
C PRO A 68 -0.51 -1.47 -3.11
N ARG A 69 -1.69 -0.92 -2.79
CA ARG A 69 -2.78 -0.68 -3.75
C ARG A 69 -3.08 0.82 -3.88
N THR A 70 -2.87 1.38 -5.07
CA THR A 70 -3.18 2.78 -5.34
C THR A 70 -4.64 2.95 -5.81
N PRO A 71 -5.26 4.13 -5.65
CA PRO A 71 -6.58 4.40 -6.22
C PRO A 71 -6.64 4.15 -7.73
N GLY A 72 -5.63 4.59 -8.48
CA GLY A 72 -5.53 4.35 -9.93
C GLY A 72 -5.39 2.87 -10.27
N GLY A 73 -4.54 2.13 -9.55
CA GLY A 73 -4.38 0.69 -9.75
C GLY A 73 -5.67 -0.09 -9.49
N ARG A 74 -6.43 0.28 -8.45
CA ARG A 74 -7.74 -0.33 -8.16
C ARG A 74 -8.77 -0.04 -9.25
N ALA A 75 -8.77 1.16 -9.82
CA ALA A 75 -9.69 1.52 -10.90
C ALA A 75 -9.42 0.67 -12.15
N VAL A 76 -8.15 0.52 -12.54
CA VAL A 76 -7.74 -0.29 -13.69
C VAL A 76 -8.05 -1.77 -13.48
N GLN A 77 -7.75 -2.32 -12.29
CA GLN A 77 -8.09 -3.72 -11.99
C GLN A 77 -9.60 -3.99 -12.11
N ARG A 78 -10.44 -3.04 -11.69
CA ARG A 78 -11.89 -3.15 -11.82
C ARG A 78 -12.34 -3.16 -13.28
N SER A 79 -11.83 -2.25 -14.11
CA SER A 79 -12.22 -2.21 -15.53
C SER A 79 -11.75 -3.44 -16.29
N ILE A 80 -10.56 -3.96 -15.98
CA ILE A 80 -10.05 -5.20 -16.58
C ILE A 80 -10.95 -6.39 -16.20
N ARG A 81 -11.33 -6.51 -14.92
CA ARG A 81 -12.23 -7.59 -14.48
C ARG A 81 -13.55 -7.56 -15.26
N ILE A 82 -14.19 -6.39 -15.36
CA ILE A 82 -15.47 -6.25 -16.08
C ILE A 82 -15.32 -6.68 -17.54
N ALA A 83 -14.28 -6.23 -18.23
CA ALA A 83 -14.06 -6.59 -19.63
C ALA A 83 -13.84 -8.11 -19.83
N ILE A 84 -13.11 -8.76 -18.92
CA ILE A 84 -12.89 -10.21 -18.97
C ILE A 84 -14.20 -10.98 -18.74
N ASP A 85 -15.02 -10.53 -17.79
CA ASP A 85 -16.30 -11.17 -17.49
C ASP A 85 -17.25 -11.04 -18.71
N GLU A 86 -17.33 -9.85 -19.32
CA GLU A 86 -18.12 -9.60 -20.54
C GLU A 86 -17.71 -10.49 -21.72
N ASP A 87 -16.40 -10.65 -21.98
CA ASP A 87 -15.90 -11.53 -23.03
C ASP A 87 -16.25 -13.00 -22.75
N SER A 88 -16.17 -13.42 -21.48
CA SER A 88 -16.47 -14.81 -21.10
C SER A 88 -17.94 -15.20 -21.23
N ASP A 89 -18.85 -14.26 -20.97
CA ASP A 89 -20.29 -14.47 -21.16
C ASP A 89 -20.63 -14.54 -22.66
N ALA A 90 -19.97 -13.74 -23.51
CA ALA A 90 -20.16 -13.77 -24.96
C ALA A 90 -19.73 -15.12 -25.58
N ASP A 91 -18.59 -15.67 -25.15
CA ASP A 91 -18.11 -16.99 -25.61
C ASP A 91 -19.01 -18.17 -25.15
N ALA A 92 -19.80 -17.97 -24.09
CA ALA A 92 -20.72 -18.97 -23.56
C ALA A 92 -22.09 -18.97 -24.25
N GLU A 93 -22.52 -17.84 -24.83
CA GLU A 93 -23.79 -17.74 -25.58
C GLU A 93 -23.70 -18.22 -27.04
N ASP A 94 -22.49 -18.28 -27.62
CA ASP A 94 -22.23 -18.75 -28.99
C ASP A 94 -22.03 -20.28 -29.10
N GLN A 95 -22.18 -21.04 -28.00
CA GLN A 95 -22.09 -22.52 -27.93
C GLN A 95 -23.42 -23.19 -27.62
#